data_AF-A0A4Y7UIE5-F1
#
_entry.id   AF-A0A4Y7UIE5-F1
#
_cell.length_a   1.000
_cell.length_b   1.000
_cell.length_c   1.000
_cell.angle_alpha   90.00
_cell.angle_beta   90.00
_cell.angle_gamma   90.00
#
_symmetry.space_group_name_H-M   'P 1'
#
loop_
_entity.id
_entity.type
_entity.pdbx_description
1 polymer ?
#
loop_
_entity_poly.entity_id
_entity_poly.type
_entity_poly.pdbx_seq_one_letter_code
_entity_poly.pdbx_strand_id
1 'polypeptide(L)'
;MTINTKRFFRCNSRKNLLLILLVAQLAACTKSNKLKSETFKTASGWGYSIAYKDKMIIRQSIIPVISDSKSFSTEEDALKVANLVEKKLSRNISPTVTKNDLILLKIKF
;
A
#
# COMPACT_ATOMS: atom_id res chain seq x y z
N MET A 1 -8.96 -2.65 -75.24
CA MET A 1 -8.37 -1.53 -74.49
C MET A 1 -8.62 -1.79 -73.01
N THR A 2 -7.55 -1.78 -72.22
CA THR A 2 -7.43 -1.96 -70.76
C THR A 2 -8.40 -1.05 -69.97
N ILE A 3 -8.76 -1.27 -68.69
CA ILE A 3 -7.89 -1.29 -67.50
C ILE A 3 -8.54 -2.10 -66.35
N ASN A 4 -7.75 -3.01 -65.77
CA ASN A 4 -8.04 -3.78 -64.55
C ASN A 4 -7.61 -2.95 -63.34
N THR A 5 -8.56 -2.48 -62.53
CA THR A 5 -8.28 -1.75 -61.28
C THR A 5 -7.91 -2.71 -60.17
N LYS A 6 -6.65 -3.18 -60.24
CA LYS A 6 -6.00 -3.90 -59.16
C LYS A 6 -6.02 -3.05 -57.86
N ARG A 7 -6.64 -3.63 -56.83
CA ARG A 7 -5.93 -3.92 -55.57
C ARG A 7 -5.29 -2.71 -54.86
N PHE A 8 -6.06 -1.65 -54.56
CA PHE A 8 -5.51 -0.48 -53.85
C PHE A 8 -6.18 -0.11 -52.51
N PHE A 9 -7.04 -0.95 -51.94
CA PHE A 9 -7.57 -0.71 -50.58
C PHE A 9 -7.24 -1.82 -49.60
N ARG A 10 -6.03 -2.38 -49.72
CA ARG A 10 -5.50 -3.31 -48.72
C ARG A 10 -4.52 -2.59 -47.80
N CYS A 11 -5.03 -2.28 -46.61
CA CYS A 11 -4.29 -2.23 -45.35
C CYS A 11 -3.31 -1.05 -45.18
N ASN A 12 -3.83 0.12 -44.78
CA ASN A 12 -3.01 1.13 -44.08
C ASN A 12 -3.51 1.45 -42.65
N SER A 13 -4.69 0.97 -42.25
CA SER A 13 -5.32 1.32 -40.96
C SER A 13 -5.02 0.34 -39.81
N ARG A 14 -4.29 -0.76 -40.03
CA ARG A 14 -3.97 -1.75 -38.97
C ARG A 14 -2.71 -1.42 -38.15
N LYS A 15 -1.77 -0.64 -38.68
CA LYS A 15 -0.53 -0.29 -37.96
C LYS A 15 -0.78 0.74 -36.85
N ASN A 16 -1.70 1.68 -37.08
CA ASN A 16 -2.02 2.71 -36.10
C ASN A 16 -2.78 2.13 -34.89
N LEU A 17 -3.59 1.10 -35.09
CA LEU A 17 -4.30 0.39 -34.00
C LEU A 17 -3.32 -0.35 -33.08
N LEU A 18 -2.29 -1.01 -33.64
CA LEU A 18 -1.22 -1.65 -32.86
C LEU A 18 -0.40 -0.63 -32.05
N LEU A 19 -0.13 0.54 -32.63
CA LEU A 19 0.54 1.65 -31.94
C LEU A 19 -0.31 2.22 -30.80
N ILE A 20 -1.61 2.41 -31.00
CA ILE A 20 -2.53 2.88 -29.95
C ILE A 20 -2.62 1.85 -28.81
N LEU A 21 -2.65 0.55 -29.14
CA LEU A 21 -2.71 -0.53 -28.15
C LEU A 21 -1.39 -0.61 -27.34
N LEU A 22 -0.24 -0.38 -27.98
CA LEU A 22 1.08 -0.30 -27.34
C LEU A 22 1.17 0.92 -26.40
N VAL A 23 0.66 2.08 -26.81
CA VAL A 23 0.64 3.30 -25.98
C VAL A 23 -0.32 3.17 -24.79
N ALA A 24 -1.47 2.52 -24.98
CA ALA A 24 -2.42 2.25 -23.91
C ALA A 24 -1.84 1.36 -22.79
N GLN A 25 -0.93 0.43 -23.13
CA GLN A 25 -0.22 -0.39 -22.14
C GLN A 25 0.73 0.41 -21.26
N LEU A 26 1.29 1.52 -21.76
CA LEU A 26 2.20 2.39 -21.00
C LEU A 26 1.45 3.35 -20.04
N ALA A 27 0.19 3.66 -20.32
CA ALA A 27 -0.63 4.56 -19.49
C ALA A 27 -1.27 3.89 -18.26
N ALA A 28 -1.21 2.56 -18.15
CA ALA A 28 -1.96 1.81 -17.14
C ALA A 28 -1.34 1.79 -15.73
N CYS A 29 -0.12 2.30 -15.54
CA CYS A 29 0.55 2.24 -14.23
C CYS A 29 0.29 3.50 -13.39
N THR A 30 -0.83 3.54 -12.67
CA THR A 30 -1.09 4.57 -11.66
C THR A 30 -0.65 4.06 -10.29
N LYS A 31 0.46 4.59 -9.78
CA LYS A 31 0.96 4.23 -8.44
C LYS A 31 0.08 4.89 -7.37
N SER A 32 -0.70 4.08 -6.65
CA SER A 32 -1.57 4.56 -5.56
C SER A 32 -0.75 4.96 -4.34
N ASN A 33 -0.77 6.25 -3.99
CA ASN A 33 -0.09 6.83 -2.83
C ASN A 33 -0.87 6.60 -1.53
N LYS A 34 -1.09 5.35 -1.16
CA LYS A 34 -1.78 4.97 0.08
C LYS A 34 -0.78 4.51 1.14
N LEU A 35 -1.14 4.75 2.40
CA LEU A 35 -0.51 4.07 3.52
C LEU A 35 -0.89 2.59 3.47
N LYS A 36 0.04 1.73 3.90
CA LYS A 36 -0.18 0.29 4.05
C LYS A 36 0.33 -0.11 5.42
N SER A 37 -0.52 -0.74 6.21
CA SER A 37 -0.17 -1.33 7.50
C SER A 37 0.04 -2.84 7.33
N GLU A 38 1.11 -3.35 7.93
CA GLU A 38 1.47 -4.78 7.91
C GLU A 38 1.95 -5.20 9.30
N THR A 39 1.69 -6.45 9.66
CA THR A 39 2.12 -7.08 10.91
C THR A 39 3.27 -8.04 10.66
N PHE A 40 4.14 -8.21 11.65
CA PHE A 40 5.24 -9.15 11.58
C PHE A 40 5.54 -9.79 12.93
N LYS A 41 6.07 -11.02 12.87
CA LYS A 41 6.48 -11.77 14.07
C LYS A 41 7.81 -11.23 14.60
N THR A 42 7.91 -11.10 15.92
CA THR A 42 9.17 -10.80 16.63
C THR A 42 9.60 -12.01 17.45
N ALA A 43 10.80 -11.96 18.04
CA ALA A 43 11.28 -13.03 18.92
C ALA A 43 10.36 -13.27 20.15
N SER A 44 9.63 -12.24 20.60
CA SER A 44 8.82 -12.27 21.83
C SER A 44 7.33 -12.02 21.59
N GLY A 45 6.87 -11.93 20.35
CA GLY A 45 5.46 -11.67 20.04
C GLY A 45 5.26 -11.12 18.63
N TRP A 46 4.56 -10.00 18.54
CA TRP A 46 4.21 -9.32 17.29
C TRP A 46 4.59 -7.84 17.31
N GLY A 47 4.85 -7.32 16.12
CA GLY A 47 5.05 -5.90 15.82
C GLY A 47 4.30 -5.50 14.56
N TYR A 48 4.36 -4.22 14.22
CA TYR A 48 3.74 -3.69 13.01
C TYR A 48 4.66 -2.71 12.28
N SER A 49 4.43 -2.59 10.98
CA SER A 49 5.07 -1.61 10.12
C SER A 49 4.04 -0.85 9.30
N ILE A 50 4.38 0.39 8.96
CA ILE A 50 3.58 1.21 8.05
C ILE A 50 4.49 1.69 6.94
N ALA A 51 4.03 1.49 5.70
CA ALA A 51 4.70 1.95 4.50
C ALA A 51 3.89 3.03 3.80
N TYR A 52 4.59 4.00 3.19
CA TYR A 52 4.02 5.02 2.32
C TYR A 52 4.78 5.03 1.01
N LYS A 53 4.08 4.92 -0.13
CA LYS A 53 4.69 4.82 -1.47
C LYS A 53 5.77 3.73 -1.57
N ASP A 54 5.50 2.59 -0.93
CA ASP A 54 6.40 1.42 -0.78
C ASP A 54 7.69 1.69 0.00
N LYS A 55 7.79 2.84 0.68
CA LYS A 55 8.86 3.11 1.66
C LYS A 55 8.33 2.86 3.06
N MET A 56 8.99 1.99 3.82
CA MET A 56 8.69 1.79 5.24
C MET A 56 9.01 3.08 6.01
N ILE A 57 7.99 3.66 6.65
CA ILE A 57 8.11 4.92 7.42
C ILE A 57 8.04 4.68 8.92
N ILE A 58 7.40 3.59 9.36
CA ILE A 58 7.31 3.19 10.76
C ILE A 58 7.56 1.69 10.85
N ARG A 59 8.39 1.28 11.81
CA ARG A 59 8.60 -0.11 12.17
C ARG A 59 8.68 -0.23 13.68
N GLN A 60 7.69 -0.88 14.27
CA GLN A 60 7.52 -0.94 15.70
C GLN A 60 7.41 -2.40 16.15
N SER A 61 8.49 -2.91 16.75
CA SER A 61 8.55 -4.29 17.27
C SER A 61 8.02 -4.42 18.70
N ILE A 62 7.86 -3.30 19.42
CA ILE A 62 7.45 -3.24 20.83
C ILE A 62 6.27 -2.30 21.02
N ILE A 63 5.45 -2.53 22.05
CA ILE A 63 4.26 -1.72 22.32
C ILE A 63 4.67 -0.27 22.62
N PRO A 64 4.12 0.73 21.90
CA PRO A 64 4.41 2.14 22.18
C PRO A 64 4.04 2.55 23.61
N VAL A 65 4.81 3.47 24.21
CA VAL A 65 4.54 4.12 25.52
C VAL A 65 4.69 3.23 26.76
N ILE A 66 5.08 1.97 26.58
CA ILE A 66 5.40 1.08 27.69
C ILE A 66 6.91 1.08 27.91
N SER A 67 7.33 1.22 29.16
CA SER A 67 8.74 1.26 29.54
C SER A 67 9.43 -0.09 29.35
N ASP A 68 8.66 -1.18 29.46
CA ASP A 68 9.13 -2.54 29.23
C ASP A 68 9.24 -2.82 27.73
N SER A 69 10.28 -3.58 27.34
CA SER A 69 10.50 -4.05 25.97
C SER A 69 9.53 -5.19 25.61
N LYS A 70 8.23 -4.94 25.73
CA LYS A 70 7.15 -5.90 25.51
C LYS A 70 6.62 -5.81 24.09
N SER A 71 6.59 -6.95 23.38
CA SER A 71 5.94 -7.07 22.08
C SER A 71 4.42 -7.24 22.24
N PHE A 72 3.65 -7.02 21.17
CA PHE A 72 2.23 -7.35 21.19
C PHE A 72 2.03 -8.86 21.34
N SER A 73 1.04 -9.26 22.13
CA SER A 73 0.77 -10.67 22.41
C SER A 73 0.20 -11.39 21.18
N THR A 74 -0.64 -10.70 20.39
CA THR A 74 -1.27 -11.25 19.19
C THR A 74 -1.07 -10.34 17.98
N GLU A 75 -1.25 -10.91 16.80
CA GLU A 75 -1.18 -10.17 15.54
C GLU A 75 -2.28 -9.11 15.45
N GLU A 76 -3.49 -9.46 15.91
CA GLU A 76 -4.65 -8.58 15.88
C GLU A 76 -4.43 -7.32 16.72
N ASP A 77 -3.76 -7.45 17.86
CA ASP A 77 -3.44 -6.32 18.72
C ASP A 77 -2.41 -5.38 18.06
N ALA A 78 -1.38 -5.94 17.42
CA ALA A 78 -0.45 -5.16 16.61
C ALA A 78 -1.17 -4.45 15.44
N LEU A 79 -2.07 -5.15 14.77
CA LEU A 79 -2.84 -4.62 13.64
C LEU A 79 -3.79 -3.49 14.05
N LYS A 80 -4.49 -3.60 15.18
CA LYS A 80 -5.35 -2.52 15.71
C LYS A 80 -4.56 -1.24 15.94
N VAL A 81 -3.37 -1.34 16.53
CA VAL A 81 -2.51 -0.18 16.77
C VAL A 81 -1.96 0.36 15.45
N ALA A 82 -1.55 -0.50 14.52
CA ALA A 82 -1.13 -0.09 13.18
C ALA A 82 -2.21 0.72 12.46
N ASN A 83 -3.46 0.24 12.50
CA ASN A 83 -4.61 0.92 11.90
C ASN A 83 -4.91 2.28 12.56
N LEU A 84 -4.74 2.38 13.88
CA LEU A 84 -4.87 3.67 14.58
C LEU A 84 -3.80 4.67 14.10
N VAL A 85 -2.55 4.22 14.01
CA VAL A 85 -1.44 5.07 13.57
C VAL A 85 -1.61 5.47 12.11
N GLU A 86 -2.01 4.54 11.24
CA GLU A 86 -2.37 4.82 9.85
C GLU A 86 -3.49 5.87 9.74
N LYS A 87 -4.52 5.75 10.59
CA LYS A 87 -5.62 6.72 10.65
C LYS A 87 -5.17 8.10 11.15
N LYS A 88 -4.20 8.17 12.07
CA LYS A 88 -3.61 9.44 12.53
C LYS A 88 -2.78 10.09 11.41
N LEU A 89 -1.93 9.30 10.75
CA LEU A 89 -1.09 9.74 9.63
C LEU A 89 -1.92 10.23 8.43
N SER A 90 -2.97 9.50 8.04
CA SER A 90 -3.87 9.92 6.95
C SER A 90 -4.60 11.23 7.24
N ARG A 91 -4.72 11.61 8.50
CA ARG A 91 -5.28 12.90 8.95
C ARG A 91 -4.23 13.99 9.17
N ASN A 92 -2.96 13.72 8.84
CA ASN A 92 -1.82 14.60 9.13
C ASN A 92 -1.68 14.95 10.62
N ILE A 93 -2.11 14.06 11.52
CA ILE A 93 -1.96 14.21 12.98
C ILE A 93 -0.77 13.37 13.44
N SER A 94 -0.14 13.76 14.54
CA SER A 94 0.96 13.01 15.16
C SER A 94 0.62 11.50 15.30
N PRO A 95 1.49 10.59 14.86
CA PRO A 95 1.30 9.15 14.99
C PRO A 95 1.48 8.62 16.43
N THR A 96 1.78 9.49 17.41
CA THR A 96 1.98 9.09 18.80
C THR A 96 0.77 8.32 19.34
N VAL A 97 1.00 7.09 19.77
CA VAL A 97 0.03 6.26 20.49
C VAL A 97 0.16 6.57 21.97
N THR A 98 -0.96 6.75 22.67
CA THR A 98 -0.98 7.03 24.12
C THR A 98 -1.45 5.80 24.90
N LYS A 99 -1.27 5.79 26.23
CA LYS A 99 -1.83 4.71 27.07
C LYS A 99 -3.35 4.60 26.93
N ASN A 100 -4.05 5.74 26.85
CA ASN A 100 -5.50 5.77 26.65
C ASN A 100 -5.91 5.12 25.33
N ASP A 101 -5.14 5.34 24.25
CA ASP A 101 -5.40 4.67 22.96
C ASP A 101 -5.36 3.14 23.11
N LEU A 102 -4.36 2.60 23.80
CA LEU A 102 -4.21 1.16 24.02
C LEU A 102 -5.37 0.59 24.85
N ILE A 103 -5.81 1.32 25.89
CA ILE A 103 -6.96 0.94 26.72
C ILE A 103 -8.25 0.92 25.90
N LEU A 104 -8.50 1.96 25.10
CA LEU A 104 -9.68 2.05 24.22
C LEU A 104 -9.73 0.94 23.18
N LEU A 105 -8.56 0.54 22.66
CA LEU A 105 -8.40 -0.57 21.72
C LEU A 105 -8.40 -1.96 22.40
N LYS A 106 -8.51 -2.00 23.74
CA LYS A 106 -8.49 -3.22 24.57
C LYS A 106 -7.23 -4.07 24.34
N ILE A 107 -6.09 -3.42 24.12
CA ILE A 107 -4.80 -4.08 23.97
C ILE A 107 -4.34 -4.57 25.33
N LYS A 108 -3.86 -5.81 25.41
CA LYS A 108 -3.27 -6.35 26.64
C LYS A 108 -1.78 -6.03 26.68
N PHE A 109 -1.36 -5.34 27.72
CA PHE A 109 0.02 -4.88 27.86
C PHE A 109 0.47 -4.79 29.31
#